data_AF-A0A7C1A8X9-F1
#
_entry.id   AF-A0A7C1A8X9-F1
#
_cell.length_a   1.000
_cell.length_b   1.000
_cell.length_c   1.000
_cell.angle_alpha   90.00
_cell.angle_beta   90.00
_cell.angle_gamma   90.00
#
_symmetry.space_group_name_H-M   'P 1'
#
loop_
_entity.id
_entity.type
_entity.pdbx_description
1 polymer ?
#
loop_
_entity_poly.entity_id
_entity_poly.type
_entity_poly.pdbx_seq_one_letter_code
_entity_poly.pdbx_strand_id
1 'polypeptide(L)'
;MSLPRLTEEQIKKDPEQQLRNFKRTKSFLVAIDTDGCVTDNMNGKQMLIFHPQFMEFYQLWGIESYFREVAEYYNLFSVDRGCNRFIAIQLTLTALQNRKDVQQVLQERYVRLPNIKSLNEYIAYVKENKLGLGNPSLEKFLNQNPKDLAIYKLLGWSEAVNRMFPHISAKIPPFDKVKE
;
A
#
# COMPACT_ATOMS: atom_id res chain seq x y z
N MET A 1 4.91 18.65 -28.57
CA MET A 1 4.06 19.58 -27.80
C MET A 1 3.69 18.90 -26.50
N SER A 2 3.97 19.52 -25.36
CA SER A 2 3.46 19.05 -24.08
C SER A 2 1.93 19.14 -24.09
N LEU A 3 1.24 18.10 -23.60
CA LEU A 3 -0.18 18.22 -23.32
C LEU A 3 -0.37 19.31 -22.25
N PRO A 4 -1.40 20.17 -22.36
CA PRO A 4 -1.69 21.15 -21.33
C PRO A 4 -1.98 20.43 -20.01
N ARG A 5 -1.48 20.92 -18.88
CA ARG A 5 -1.85 20.36 -17.57
C ARG A 5 -3.33 20.64 -17.29
N LEU A 6 -4.05 19.66 -16.75
CA LEU A 6 -5.42 19.87 -16.29
C LEU A 6 -5.43 20.76 -15.04
N THR A 7 -6.47 21.58 -14.92
CA THR A 7 -6.79 22.29 -13.67
C THR A 7 -7.34 21.33 -12.62
N GLU A 8 -7.29 21.72 -11.34
CA GLU A 8 -7.86 20.90 -10.26
C GLU A 8 -9.36 20.61 -10.44
N GLU A 9 -10.13 21.59 -10.93
CA GLU A 9 -11.57 21.42 -11.21
C GLU A 9 -11.82 20.40 -12.32
N GLN A 10 -11.00 20.45 -13.37
CA GLN A 10 -11.05 19.49 -14.47
C GLN A 10 -10.70 18.07 -14.00
N ILE A 11 -9.67 17.92 -13.15
CA ILE A 11 -9.28 16.63 -12.56
C ILE A 11 -10.40 16.09 -11.67
N LYS A 12 -11.02 16.94 -10.84
CA LYS A 12 -12.14 16.53 -9.98
C LYS A 12 -13.36 16.06 -10.79
N LYS A 13 -13.66 16.73 -11.90
CA LYS A 13 -14.80 16.38 -12.75
C LYS A 13 -14.56 15.11 -13.55
N ASP A 14 -13.40 15.01 -14.20
CA ASP A 14 -13.03 13.85 -15.00
C ASP A 14 -11.49 13.73 -15.09
N PRO A 15 -10.85 12.92 -14.23
CA PRO A 15 -9.39 12.77 -14.22
C PRO A 15 -8.86 11.99 -15.43
N GLU A 16 -9.70 11.24 -16.13
CA GLU A 16 -9.30 10.35 -17.23
C GLU A 16 -9.47 10.99 -18.61
N GLN A 17 -10.06 12.19 -18.70
CA GLN A 17 -10.38 12.84 -19.98
C GLN A 17 -9.17 12.97 -20.91
N GLN A 18 -7.98 13.23 -20.36
CA GLN A 18 -6.77 13.37 -21.18
C GLN A 18 -6.31 12.03 -21.72
N LEU A 19 -6.39 10.97 -20.92
CA LEU A 19 -6.01 9.63 -21.33
C LEU A 19 -6.96 9.11 -22.42
N ARG A 20 -8.27 9.32 -22.28
CA ARG A 20 -9.26 8.93 -23.31
C ARG A 20 -9.04 9.66 -24.63
N ASN A 21 -8.72 10.95 -24.57
CA ASN A 21 -8.51 11.78 -25.75
C ASN A 21 -7.07 11.73 -26.29
N PHE A 22 -6.17 10.97 -25.64
CA PHE A 22 -4.78 10.89 -26.01
C PHE A 22 -4.62 10.20 -27.37
N LYS A 23 -4.22 10.98 -28.39
CA LYS A 23 -3.86 10.43 -29.69
C LYS A 23 -2.43 9.89 -29.64
N ARG A 24 -2.29 8.56 -29.67
CA ARG A 24 -1.00 7.87 -29.70
C ARG A 24 -0.17 8.32 -30.90
N THR A 25 1.02 8.85 -30.65
CA THR A 25 2.01 9.25 -31.69
C THR A 25 3.27 8.39 -31.69
N LYS A 26 3.45 7.54 -30.67
CA LYS A 26 4.63 6.68 -30.50
C LYS A 26 4.21 5.23 -30.33
N SER A 27 5.10 4.31 -30.71
CA SER A 27 4.87 2.87 -30.58
C SER A 27 4.93 2.40 -29.13
N PHE A 28 5.60 3.13 -28.23
CA PHE A 28 5.71 2.79 -26.81
C PHE A 28 5.44 4.01 -25.92
N LEU A 29 5.02 3.72 -24.69
CA LEU A 29 4.88 4.66 -23.58
C LEU A 29 5.93 4.29 -22.53
N VAL A 30 6.72 5.27 -22.10
CA VAL A 30 7.60 5.16 -20.93
C VAL A 30 7.00 6.03 -19.85
N ALA A 31 6.61 5.42 -18.74
CA ALA A 31 6.12 6.11 -17.55
C ALA A 31 7.15 5.94 -16.43
N ILE A 32 7.48 7.03 -15.76
CA ILE A 32 8.39 7.06 -14.61
C ILE A 32 7.54 7.45 -13.41
N ASP A 33 7.43 6.55 -12.44
CA ASP A 33 6.78 6.86 -11.17
C ASP A 33 7.71 7.72 -10.30
N THR A 34 7.17 8.50 -9.37
CA THR A 34 7.98 9.34 -8.49
C THR A 34 8.65 8.51 -7.40
N ASP A 35 7.91 7.57 -6.82
CA ASP A 35 8.31 6.80 -5.66
C ASP A 35 9.31 5.70 -6.04
N GLY A 36 10.52 5.76 -5.49
CA GLY A 36 11.56 4.76 -5.75
C GLY A 36 12.19 4.81 -7.15
N CYS A 37 11.82 5.78 -8.00
CA CYS A 37 12.49 6.04 -9.29
C CYS A 37 12.98 7.49 -9.43
N VAL A 38 12.20 8.48 -8.99
CA VAL A 38 12.61 9.89 -8.99
C VAL A 38 13.17 10.28 -7.63
N THR A 39 12.61 9.74 -6.54
CA THR A 39 13.01 10.01 -5.15
C THR A 39 13.18 8.71 -4.37
N ASP A 40 14.12 8.65 -3.42
CA ASP A 40 14.28 7.50 -2.52
C ASP A 40 13.29 7.54 -1.34
N ASN A 41 12.02 7.80 -1.64
CA ASN A 41 11.03 8.07 -0.60
C ASN A 41 10.36 6.80 -0.05
N MET A 42 10.54 5.65 -0.70
CA MET A 42 9.86 4.42 -0.31
C MET A 42 10.32 3.90 1.05
N ASN A 43 11.61 3.99 1.38
CA ASN A 43 12.11 3.61 2.70
C ASN A 43 11.43 4.44 3.79
N GLY A 44 11.41 5.76 3.63
CA GLY A 44 10.76 6.68 4.56
C GLY A 44 9.27 6.42 4.70
N LYS A 45 8.55 6.24 3.58
CA LYS A 45 7.11 5.92 3.59
C LYS A 45 6.85 4.63 4.37
N GLN A 46 7.59 3.57 4.10
CA GLN A 46 7.38 2.28 4.76
C GLN A 46 7.71 2.34 6.26
N MET A 47 8.90 2.84 6.60
CA MET A 47 9.42 2.83 7.96
C MET A 47 8.74 3.84 8.90
N LEU A 48 8.30 4.98 8.37
CA LEU A 48 7.71 6.09 9.14
C LEU A 48 6.17 6.08 9.12
N ILE A 49 5.53 5.51 8.09
CA ILE A 49 4.08 5.56 7.92
C ILE A 49 3.47 4.17 7.93
N PHE A 50 3.76 3.34 6.93
CA PHE A 50 3.03 2.08 6.73
C PHE A 50 3.22 1.11 7.89
N HIS A 51 4.47 0.83 8.28
CA HIS A 51 4.74 -0.15 9.34
C HIS A 51 4.24 0.33 10.71
N PRO A 52 4.54 1.56 11.16
CA PRO A 52 4.01 2.06 12.43
C PRO A 52 2.47 2.08 12.46
N GLN A 53 1.81 2.54 11.40
CA GLN A 53 0.35 2.53 11.37
C GLN A 53 -0.25 1.12 11.42
N PHE A 54 0.36 0.16 10.71
CA PHE A 54 -0.13 -1.21 10.76
C PHE A 54 0.05 -1.81 12.16
N MET A 55 1.23 -1.64 12.76
CA MET A 55 1.48 -2.14 14.11
C MET A 55 0.58 -1.47 15.15
N GLU A 56 0.26 -0.18 15.01
CA GLU A 56 -0.67 0.54 15.87
C GLU A 56 -2.09 -0.03 15.76
N PHE A 57 -2.64 -0.10 14.55
CA PHE A 57 -3.99 -0.63 14.33
C PHE A 57 -4.13 -2.06 14.85
N TYR A 58 -3.13 -2.89 14.62
CA TYR A 58 -3.19 -4.33 14.92
C TYR A 58 -2.50 -4.72 16.24
N GLN A 59 -2.05 -3.75 17.03
CA GLN A 59 -1.38 -3.96 18.34
C GLN A 59 -0.16 -4.91 18.24
N LEU A 60 0.66 -4.71 17.21
CA LEU A 60 1.81 -5.59 16.90
C LEU A 60 3.16 -5.03 17.39
N TRP A 61 3.17 -3.94 18.15
CA TRP A 61 4.41 -3.38 18.71
C TRP A 61 5.22 -4.39 19.53
N GLY A 62 4.53 -5.33 20.20
CA GLY A 62 5.17 -6.43 20.91
C GLY A 62 6.01 -7.36 20.02
N ILE A 63 5.93 -7.28 18.69
CA ILE A 63 6.77 -8.04 17.75
C ILE A 63 7.46 -7.14 16.72
N GLU A 64 7.69 -5.86 17.05
CA GLU A 64 8.16 -4.84 16.09
C GLU A 64 9.32 -5.31 15.21
N SER A 65 10.39 -5.83 15.81
CA SER A 65 11.58 -6.26 15.04
C SER A 65 11.25 -7.34 14.02
N TYR A 66 10.44 -8.33 14.38
CA TYR A 66 9.99 -9.38 13.48
C TYR A 66 9.08 -8.84 12.38
N PHE A 67 8.14 -7.95 12.75
CA PHE A 67 7.24 -7.33 11.78
C PHE A 67 8.01 -6.51 10.76
N ARG A 68 8.92 -5.63 11.21
CA ARG A 68 9.74 -4.79 10.33
C ARG A 68 10.64 -5.61 9.43
N GLU A 69 11.30 -6.64 9.96
CA GLU A 69 12.16 -7.52 9.15
C GLU A 69 11.40 -8.08 7.94
N VAL A 70 10.21 -8.64 8.16
CA VAL A 70 9.40 -9.24 7.10
C VAL A 70 8.76 -8.18 6.20
N ALA A 71 8.23 -7.11 6.79
CA ALA A 71 7.56 -6.05 6.04
C ALA A 71 8.56 -5.29 5.14
N GLU A 72 9.76 -4.98 5.63
CA GLU A 72 10.81 -4.34 4.84
C GLU A 72 11.33 -5.27 3.74
N TYR A 73 11.46 -6.58 4.00
CA TYR A 73 11.78 -7.54 2.95
C TYR A 73 10.81 -7.43 1.78
N TYR A 74 9.50 -7.60 2.00
CA TYR A 74 8.53 -7.59 0.91
C TYR A 74 8.31 -6.20 0.27
N ASN A 75 8.38 -5.12 1.06
CA ASN A 75 8.10 -3.79 0.55
C ASN A 75 9.32 -3.11 -0.09
N LEU A 76 10.54 -3.48 0.32
CA LEU A 76 11.76 -2.75 -0.03
C LEU A 76 12.86 -3.64 -0.65
N PHE A 77 13.02 -4.89 -0.25
CA PHE A 77 14.25 -5.64 -0.56
C PHE A 77 14.05 -6.96 -1.32
N SER A 78 12.80 -7.35 -1.61
CA SER A 78 12.49 -8.54 -2.40
C SER A 78 12.11 -8.21 -3.85
N VAL A 79 11.90 -9.25 -4.64
CA VAL A 79 11.33 -9.16 -5.99
C VAL A 79 9.89 -8.64 -6.01
N ASP A 80 9.22 -8.66 -4.86
CA ASP A 80 7.87 -8.12 -4.66
C ASP A 80 7.90 -6.63 -4.29
N ARG A 81 9.08 -6.00 -4.24
CA ARG A 81 9.22 -4.56 -3.99
C ARG A 81 8.29 -3.77 -4.91
N GLY A 82 7.52 -2.86 -4.33
CA GLY A 82 6.55 -2.03 -5.06
C GLY A 82 5.23 -2.74 -5.36
N CYS A 83 5.00 -3.95 -4.85
CA CYS A 83 3.68 -4.57 -4.91
C CYS A 83 2.63 -3.73 -4.16
N ASN A 84 1.36 -3.97 -4.49
CA ASN A 84 0.26 -3.27 -3.86
C ASN A 84 0.26 -3.49 -2.34
N ARG A 85 -0.05 -2.44 -1.56
CA ARG A 85 -0.06 -2.47 -0.09
C ARG A 85 -0.84 -3.65 0.51
N PHE A 86 -1.95 -4.07 -0.09
CA PHE A 86 -2.76 -5.19 0.42
C PHE A 86 -2.09 -6.53 0.15
N ILE A 87 -1.39 -6.66 -0.99
CA ILE A 87 -0.54 -7.82 -1.30
C ILE A 87 0.66 -7.85 -0.34
N ALA A 88 1.30 -6.71 -0.11
CA ALA A 88 2.42 -6.62 0.83
C ALA A 88 2.02 -7.07 2.25
N ILE A 89 0.85 -6.64 2.75
CA ILE A 89 0.32 -7.11 4.03
C ILE A 89 0.01 -8.61 4.01
N GLN A 90 -0.59 -9.13 2.92
CA GLN A 90 -0.85 -10.57 2.79
C GLN A 90 0.45 -11.38 2.90
N LEU A 91 1.49 -10.99 2.16
CA LEU A 91 2.81 -11.63 2.19
C LEU A 91 3.45 -11.54 3.58
N THR A 92 3.40 -10.35 4.18
CA THR A 92 3.96 -10.09 5.51
C THR A 92 3.32 -10.97 6.57
N LEU A 93 1.98 -10.99 6.65
CA LEU A 93 1.26 -11.79 7.64
C LEU A 93 1.45 -13.29 7.41
N THR A 94 1.45 -13.73 6.15
CA THR A 94 1.70 -15.14 5.80
C THR A 94 3.09 -15.58 6.24
N ALA A 95 4.12 -14.78 5.98
CA ALA A 95 5.49 -15.10 6.40
C ALA A 95 5.64 -15.10 7.93
N LEU A 96 5.05 -14.13 8.64
CA LEU A 96 5.05 -14.11 10.10
C LEU A 96 4.34 -15.33 10.71
N GLN A 97 3.21 -15.75 10.12
CA GLN A 97 2.48 -16.95 10.55
C GLN A 97 3.29 -18.24 10.39
N ASN A 98 4.13 -18.33 9.36
CA ASN A 98 4.90 -19.55 9.06
C ASN A 98 6.26 -19.63 9.79
N ARG A 99 6.67 -18.57 10.49
CA ARG A 99 7.95 -18.50 11.20
C ARG A 99 7.85 -19.05 12.63
N LYS A 100 8.61 -20.11 12.92
CA LYS A 100 8.59 -20.79 14.23
C LYS A 100 9.00 -19.89 15.39
N ASP A 101 10.05 -19.08 15.19
CA ASP A 101 10.51 -18.08 16.16
C ASP A 101 9.45 -17.02 16.44
N VAL A 102 8.76 -16.54 15.40
CA VAL A 102 7.62 -15.61 15.56
C VAL A 102 6.49 -16.26 16.34
N GLN A 103 6.12 -17.51 16.05
CA GLN A 103 5.08 -18.22 16.79
C GLN A 103 5.38 -18.32 18.29
N GLN A 104 6.63 -18.57 18.65
CA GLN A 104 7.07 -18.58 20.04
C GLN A 104 6.89 -17.20 20.70
N VAL A 105 7.40 -16.14 20.06
CA VAL A 105 7.32 -14.78 20.63
C VAL A 105 5.86 -14.29 20.75
N LEU A 106 4.99 -14.63 19.81
CA LEU A 106 3.56 -14.31 19.88
C LEU A 106 2.91 -14.91 21.14
N GLN A 107 3.27 -16.14 21.50
CA GLN A 107 2.78 -16.80 22.72
C GLN A 107 3.33 -16.14 23.98
N GLU A 108 4.65 -15.92 24.04
CA GLU A 108 5.33 -15.32 25.19
C GLU A 108 4.84 -13.89 25.50
N ARG A 109 4.53 -13.12 24.44
CA ARG A 109 4.11 -11.71 24.55
C ARG A 109 2.60 -11.51 24.48
N TYR A 110 1.82 -12.59 24.38
CA TYR A 110 0.36 -12.57 24.24
C TYR A 110 -0.14 -11.70 23.07
N VAL A 111 0.63 -11.64 21.98
CA VAL A 111 0.29 -10.88 20.76
C VAL A 111 -0.44 -11.81 19.78
N ARG A 112 -1.46 -11.28 19.09
CA ARG A 112 -2.21 -12.03 18.07
C ARG A 112 -2.04 -11.39 16.70
N LEU A 113 -1.58 -12.17 15.72
CA LEU A 113 -1.58 -11.73 14.34
C LEU A 113 -3.02 -11.62 13.81
N PRO A 114 -3.34 -10.63 12.97
CA PRO A 114 -4.63 -10.57 12.29
C PRO A 114 -4.84 -11.78 11.38
N ASN A 115 -6.09 -12.22 11.29
CA ASN A 115 -6.48 -13.27 10.36
C ASN A 115 -6.43 -12.74 8.91
N ILE A 116 -5.74 -13.48 8.04
CA ILE A 116 -5.54 -13.13 6.63
C ILE A 116 -6.73 -13.50 5.74
N LYS A 117 -7.69 -14.30 6.23
CA LYS A 117 -8.80 -14.84 5.42
C LYS A 117 -9.57 -13.75 4.69
N SER A 118 -10.09 -12.76 5.40
CA SER A 118 -10.87 -11.68 4.78
C SER A 118 -10.04 -10.86 3.78
N LEU A 119 -8.75 -10.63 4.07
CA LEU A 119 -7.84 -9.98 3.13
C LEU A 119 -7.67 -10.80 1.84
N ASN A 120 -7.52 -12.13 1.95
CA ASN A 120 -7.41 -13.02 0.81
C ASN A 120 -8.71 -13.02 -0.03
N GLU A 121 -9.86 -13.05 0.63
CA GLU A 121 -11.18 -12.98 -0.02
C GLU A 121 -11.36 -11.65 -0.76
N TYR A 122 -10.94 -10.53 -0.16
CA TYR A 122 -10.94 -9.23 -0.82
C TYR A 122 -10.04 -9.20 -2.06
N ILE A 123 -8.81 -9.72 -1.96
CA ILE A 123 -7.88 -9.79 -3.11
C ILE A 123 -8.48 -10.65 -4.23
N ALA A 124 -9.10 -11.78 -3.90
CA ALA A 124 -9.77 -12.65 -4.86
C ALA A 124 -10.96 -11.94 -5.53
N TYR A 125 -11.82 -11.29 -4.75
CA TYR A 125 -12.94 -10.50 -5.23
C TYR A 125 -12.52 -9.44 -6.26
N VAL A 126 -11.46 -8.67 -5.96
CA VAL A 126 -10.93 -7.64 -6.86
C VAL A 126 -10.45 -8.27 -8.17
N LYS A 127 -9.76 -9.41 -8.10
CA LYS A 127 -9.26 -10.12 -9.29
C LYS A 127 -10.40 -10.66 -10.16
N GLU A 128 -11.38 -11.32 -9.57
CA GLU A 128 -12.54 -11.91 -10.27
C GLU A 128 -13.38 -10.85 -10.97
N ASN A 129 -13.56 -9.69 -10.32
CA ASN A 129 -14.37 -8.60 -10.83
C ASN A 129 -13.57 -7.59 -11.67
N LYS A 130 -12.27 -7.84 -11.92
CA LYS A 130 -11.36 -6.96 -12.67
C LYS A 130 -11.36 -5.51 -12.15
N LEU A 131 -11.39 -5.36 -10.83
CA LEU A 131 -11.36 -4.06 -10.15
C LEU A 131 -9.92 -3.63 -9.87
N GLY A 132 -9.72 -2.33 -9.60
CA GLY A 132 -8.46 -1.84 -9.04
C GLY A 132 -8.33 -2.24 -7.57
N LEU A 133 -7.14 -2.64 -7.12
CA LEU A 133 -6.88 -3.05 -5.73
C LEU A 133 -6.58 -1.82 -4.86
N GLY A 134 -7.59 -1.25 -4.19
CA GLY A 134 -7.51 0.07 -3.56
C GLY A 134 -8.67 0.35 -2.60
N ASN A 135 -8.65 1.50 -1.91
CA ASN A 135 -9.73 1.87 -0.98
C ASN A 135 -11.14 1.84 -1.61
N PRO A 136 -11.36 2.31 -2.87
CA PRO A 136 -12.69 2.27 -3.46
C PRO A 136 -13.26 0.86 -3.66
N SER A 137 -12.42 -0.13 -4.00
CA SER A 137 -12.88 -1.52 -4.13
C SER A 137 -12.99 -2.21 -2.78
N LEU A 138 -12.16 -1.84 -1.81
CA LEU A 138 -12.27 -2.31 -0.43
C LEU A 138 -13.56 -1.84 0.24
N GLU A 139 -13.95 -0.58 0.01
CA GLU A 139 -15.23 -0.03 0.46
C GLU A 139 -16.42 -0.77 -0.18
N LYS A 140 -16.37 -1.03 -1.49
CA LYS A 140 -17.38 -1.85 -2.16
C LYS A 140 -17.48 -3.26 -1.56
N PHE A 141 -16.33 -3.90 -1.29
CA PHE A 141 -16.29 -5.23 -0.68
C PHE A 141 -16.86 -5.22 0.74
N LEU A 142 -16.55 -4.18 1.53
CA LEU A 142 -17.12 -3.98 2.86
C LEU A 142 -18.64 -3.78 2.82
N ASN A 143 -19.16 -3.00 1.87
CA ASN A 143 -20.59 -2.76 1.74
C ASN A 143 -21.38 -4.04 1.41
N GLN A 144 -20.74 -5.01 0.73
CA GLN A 144 -21.30 -6.35 0.51
C GLN A 144 -21.17 -7.26 1.75
N ASN A 145 -20.24 -6.95 2.65
CA ASN A 145 -19.92 -7.72 3.85
C ASN A 145 -19.88 -6.84 5.12
N PRO A 146 -20.97 -6.13 5.47
CA PRO A 146 -20.93 -5.04 6.46
C PRO A 146 -20.59 -5.48 7.89
N LYS A 147 -20.62 -6.79 8.16
CA LYS A 147 -20.27 -7.39 9.46
C LYS A 147 -18.82 -7.87 9.52
N ASP A 148 -18.06 -7.77 8.43
CA ASP A 148 -16.65 -8.13 8.42
C ASP A 148 -15.80 -7.01 9.05
N LEU A 149 -15.59 -7.12 10.36
CA LEU A 149 -14.78 -6.19 11.12
C LEU A 149 -13.30 -6.19 10.70
N ALA A 150 -12.79 -7.29 10.13
CA ALA A 150 -11.41 -7.35 9.65
C ALA A 150 -11.23 -6.46 8.41
N ILE A 151 -12.19 -6.45 7.50
CA ILE A 151 -12.22 -5.55 6.34
C ILE A 151 -12.44 -4.11 6.76
N TYR A 152 -13.37 -3.85 7.69
CA TYR A 152 -13.58 -2.51 8.24
C TYR A 152 -12.29 -1.93 8.81
N LYS A 153 -11.58 -2.72 9.61
CA LYS A 153 -10.29 -2.34 10.20
C LYS A 153 -9.19 -2.14 9.15
N LEU A 154 -9.14 -3.00 8.14
CA LEU A 154 -8.18 -2.89 7.03
C LEU A 154 -8.41 -1.60 6.22
N LEU A 155 -9.66 -1.23 5.97
CA LEU A 155 -10.02 0.03 5.31
C LEU A 155 -9.58 1.22 6.16
N GLY A 156 -9.90 1.19 7.46
CA GLY A 156 -9.48 2.23 8.41
C GLY A 156 -7.97 2.44 8.44
N TRP A 157 -7.18 1.36 8.44
CA TRP A 157 -5.72 1.43 8.35
C TRP A 157 -5.27 2.08 7.03
N SER A 158 -5.81 1.61 5.89
CA SER A 158 -5.38 2.09 4.58
C SER A 158 -5.69 3.58 4.39
N GLU A 159 -6.81 4.07 4.93
CA GLU A 159 -7.11 5.50 4.97
C GLU A 159 -6.22 6.27 5.95
N ALA A 160 -5.91 5.71 7.12
CA ALA A 160 -5.03 6.35 8.10
C ALA A 160 -3.62 6.56 7.53
N VAL A 161 -3.10 5.60 6.77
CA VAL A 161 -1.86 5.76 5.99
C VAL A 161 -1.96 6.94 5.04
N ASN A 162 -3.05 7.06 4.27
CA ASN A 162 -3.22 8.15 3.32
C ASN A 162 -3.26 9.52 4.01
N ARG A 163 -3.93 9.61 5.17
CA ARG A 163 -4.00 10.84 5.98
C ARG A 163 -2.65 11.23 6.58
N MET A 164 -1.73 10.29 6.74
CA MET A 164 -0.43 10.56 7.37
C MET A 164 0.60 11.18 6.42
N PHE A 165 0.52 10.90 5.11
CA PHE A 165 1.50 11.40 4.15
C PHE A 165 1.77 12.92 4.22
N PRO A 166 0.75 13.81 4.32
CA PRO A 166 0.99 15.25 4.39
C PRO A 166 1.76 15.71 5.64
N HIS A 167 1.79 14.88 6.69
CA HIS A 167 2.40 15.24 7.97
C HIS A 167 3.86 14.77 8.09
N ILE A 168 4.31 13.87 7.22
CA ILE A 168 5.71 13.44 7.22
C ILE A 168 6.55 14.45 6.43
N SER A 169 7.21 15.33 7.18
CA SER A 169 8.04 16.43 6.66
C SER A 169 9.40 16.00 6.14
N ALA A 170 9.64 14.69 5.96
CA ALA A 170 10.91 14.20 5.42
C ALA A 170 11.05 14.71 3.98
N LYS A 171 11.83 15.77 3.79
CA LYS A 171 12.19 16.31 2.47
C LYS A 171 13.18 15.35 1.84
N ILE A 172 12.67 14.33 1.16
CA ILE A 172 13.50 13.34 0.49
C ILE A 172 13.90 13.92 -0.87
N PRO A 173 15.20 14.22 -1.08
CA PRO A 173 15.63 14.80 -2.34
C PRO A 173 15.43 13.79 -3.48
N PRO A 174 15.29 14.27 -4.73
CA PRO A 174 15.40 13.42 -5.89
C PRO A 174 16.76 12.69 -5.95
N PHE A 175 16.80 11.57 -6.66
CA PHE A 175 18.06 10.90 -6.97
C PHE A 175 18.98 11.82 -7.78
N ASP A 176 20.29 11.59 -7.67
CA ASP A 176 21.30 12.32 -8.42
C ASP A 176 20.95 12.39 -9.91
N LYS A 177 21.08 13.59 -10.49
CA LYS A 177 20.82 13.92 -11.91
C LYS A 177 19.35 13.99 -12.32
N VAL A 178 18.39 13.74 -11.42
CA VAL A 178 16.99 14.11 -11.66
C VAL A 178 16.87 15.64 -11.64
N LYS A 179 16.18 16.21 -12.64
CA LYS A 179 15.87 17.64 -12.75
C LYS A 179 14.35 17.83 -12.76
N GLU A 180 13.88 18.88 -12.10
CA GLU A 180 12.46 19.30 -12.07
C GLU A 180 12.04 20.01 -13.37
#